data_AF-A0A418QVZ9-F1
#
_entry.id   AF-A0A418QVZ9-F1
#
_cell.length_a   1.000
_cell.length_b   1.000
_cell.length_c   1.000
_cell.angle_alpha   90.00
_cell.angle_beta   90.00
_cell.angle_gamma   90.00
#
_symmetry.space_group_name_H-M   'P 1'
#
loop_
_entity.id
_entity.type
_entity.pdbx_description
1 polymer ?
#
loop_
_entity_poly.entity_id
_entity_poly.type
_entity_poly.pdbx_seq_one_letter_code
_entity_poly.pdbx_strand_id
1 'polypeptide(L)'
;MDDTLRHQIDLAAFPADVQVTHVPGPGVVLRATREGRGLELQVTPDAQRIYGEGPALSAALAQLKQAAAQGLPEAHPDGSFERLVFIGD
;
A
#
# COMPACT_ATOMS: atom_id res chain seq x y z
N MET A 1 11.22 8.95 -3.15
CA MET A 1 10.58 7.66 -3.51
C MET A 1 11.56 6.95 -4.41
N ASP A 2 12.07 5.80 -3.98
CA ASP A 2 13.08 5.04 -4.72
C ASP A 2 12.53 4.57 -6.07
N ASP A 3 13.35 4.61 -7.13
CA ASP A 3 12.92 4.23 -8.48
C ASP A 3 12.46 2.76 -8.55
N THR A 4 13.05 1.89 -7.74
CA THR A 4 12.63 0.48 -7.60
C THR A 4 11.20 0.37 -7.07
N LEU A 5 10.84 1.15 -6.05
CA LEU A 5 9.50 1.13 -5.46
C LEU A 5 8.46 1.67 -6.44
N ARG A 6 8.78 2.77 -7.14
CA ARG A 6 7.93 3.32 -8.20
C ARG A 6 7.68 2.28 -9.29
N HIS A 7 8.73 1.62 -9.75
CA HIS A 7 8.62 0.60 -10.79
C HIS A 7 7.71 -0.57 -10.37
N GLN A 8 7.79 -1.02 -9.12
CA GLN A 8 6.92 -2.09 -8.63
C GLN A 8 5.44 -1.66 -8.51
N ILE A 9 5.18 -0.40 -8.14
CA ILE A 9 3.83 0.16 -8.16
C ILE A 9 3.27 0.17 -9.59
N ASP A 10 4.08 0.58 -10.56
CA ASP A 10 3.67 0.61 -11.98
C ASP A 10 3.36 -0.81 -12.50
N LEU A 11 4.20 -1.79 -12.15
CA LEU A 11 3.99 -3.20 -12.51
C LEU A 11 2.75 -3.82 -11.86
N ALA A 12 2.33 -3.34 -10.69
CA ALA A 12 1.16 -3.87 -9.99
C ALA A 12 -0.14 -3.60 -10.77
N ALA A 13 -0.15 -2.66 -11.73
CA ALA A 13 -1.29 -2.36 -12.60
C ALA A 13 -2.60 -2.16 -11.81
N PHE A 14 -2.59 -1.14 -10.95
CA PHE A 14 -3.77 -0.70 -10.20
C PHE A 14 -4.90 -0.24 -11.16
N PRO A 15 -6.17 -0.26 -10.71
CA PRO A 15 -7.25 0.37 -11.45
C PRO A 15 -6.92 1.82 -11.85
N ALA A 16 -7.35 2.27 -13.03
CA ALA A 16 -6.91 3.53 -13.63
C ALA A 16 -7.30 4.79 -12.82
N ASP A 17 -8.33 4.66 -11.98
CA ASP A 17 -8.86 5.66 -11.05
C ASP A 17 -8.18 5.65 -9.67
N VAL A 18 -7.23 4.73 -9.44
CA VAL A 18 -6.53 4.56 -8.18
C VAL A 18 -5.12 5.12 -8.27
N GLN A 19 -4.83 6.10 -7.43
CA GLN A 19 -3.49 6.64 -7.27
C GLN A 19 -2.79 5.97 -6.09
N VAL A 20 -1.57 5.47 -6.30
CA VAL A 20 -0.75 4.87 -5.24
C VAL A 20 0.47 5.73 -4.97
N THR A 21 0.72 6.03 -3.70
CA THR A 21 1.83 6.87 -3.25
C THR A 21 2.53 6.25 -2.04
N HIS A 22 3.80 6.59 -1.84
CA HIS A 22 4.52 6.28 -0.62
C HIS A 22 4.37 7.44 0.37
N VAL A 23 4.01 7.15 1.62
CA VAL A 23 3.83 8.16 2.68
C VAL A 23 4.74 7.88 3.87
N PRO A 24 5.08 8.89 4.68
CA PRO A 24 5.94 8.68 5.85
C PRO A 24 5.33 7.73 6.87
N GLY A 25 6.15 6.82 7.40
CA GLY A 25 5.77 5.91 8.48
C GLY A 25 6.85 4.85 8.75
N PRO A 26 6.67 4.01 9.77
CA PRO A 26 7.59 2.91 10.06
C PRO A 26 7.52 1.81 9.00
N GLY A 27 8.67 1.44 8.44
CA GLY A 27 8.75 0.51 7.32
C GLY A 27 8.38 1.19 6.00
N VAL A 28 7.69 0.47 5.11
CA VAL A 28 7.18 1.03 3.84
C VAL A 28 5.67 1.22 3.96
N VAL A 29 5.18 2.45 3.79
CA VAL A 29 3.74 2.74 3.84
C VAL A 29 3.24 3.17 2.48
N LEU A 30 2.38 2.35 1.89
CA LEU A 30 1.73 2.61 0.62
C LEU A 30 0.32 3.12 0.87
N ARG A 31 -0.07 4.19 0.18
CA ARG A 31 -1.42 4.75 0.22
C ARG A 31 -2.04 4.64 -1.15
N ALA A 32 -3.16 3.94 -1.25
CA ALA A 32 -4.05 3.96 -2.41
C ALA A 32 -5.19 4.94 -2.16
N THR A 33 -5.49 5.80 -3.13
CA THR A 33 -6.60 6.77 -3.05
C THR A 33 -7.45 6.77 -4.32
N ARG A 34 -8.76 6.96 -4.17
CA ARG A 34 -9.73 7.18 -5.25
C ARG A 34 -10.84 8.10 -4.75
N GLU A 35 -11.07 9.24 -5.40
CA GLU A 35 -12.23 10.12 -5.15
C GLU A 35 -12.51 10.42 -3.65
N GLY A 36 -11.46 10.72 -2.88
CA GLY A 36 -11.59 11.02 -1.43
C GLY A 36 -11.68 9.79 -0.52
N ARG A 37 -11.66 8.58 -1.09
CA ARG A 37 -11.53 7.30 -0.40
C ARG A 37 -10.09 6.84 -0.44
N GLY A 38 -9.67 6.04 0.53
CA GLY A 38 -8.29 5.57 0.56
C GLY A 38 -8.01 4.49 1.58
N LEU A 39 -6.92 3.77 1.34
CA LEU A 39 -6.40 2.73 2.20
C LEU A 39 -4.89 2.85 2.26
N GLU A 40 -4.35 2.78 3.47
CA GLU A 40 -2.92 2.64 3.71
C GLU A 40 -2.57 1.20 4.03
N LEU A 41 -1.42 0.76 3.54
CA LEU A 41 -0.84 -0.54 3.85
C LEU A 41 0.62 -0.35 4.24
N GLN A 42 0.93 -0.75 5.47
CA GLN A 42 2.26 -0.68 6.05
C GLN A 42 2.93 -2.05 5.98
N VAL A 43 4.03 -2.15 5.25
CA VAL A 43 4.94 -3.29 5.30
C VAL A 43 5.93 -3.05 6.44
N THR A 44 5.84 -3.88 7.49
CA THR A 44 6.73 -3.73 8.64
C THR A 44 8.17 -4.12 8.30
N PRO A 45 9.17 -3.54 8.99
CA PRO A 45 10.57 -3.98 8.85
C PRO A 45 10.75 -5.47 9.15
N ASP A 46 9.92 -6.04 10.02
CA ASP A 46 9.95 -7.46 10.37
C ASP A 46 9.43 -8.33 9.22
N ALA A 47 8.34 -7.93 8.55
CA ALA A 47 7.87 -8.61 7.35
C ALA A 47 8.93 -8.61 6.23
N GLN A 48 9.63 -7.49 6.05
CA GLN A 48 10.75 -7.40 5.09
C GLN A 48 11.91 -8.31 5.49
N ARG A 49 12.18 -8.50 6.78
CA ARG A 49 13.23 -9.40 7.26
C ARG A 49 12.87 -10.88 7.07
N ILE A 50 11.61 -11.24 7.30
CA ILE A 50 11.12 -12.62 7.24
C ILE A 50 10.96 -13.08 5.79
N TYR A 51 10.30 -12.27 4.95
CA TYR A 51 10.00 -12.65 3.56
C TYR A 51 10.99 -12.10 2.53
N GLY A 52 11.86 -11.18 2.93
CA GLY A 52 12.65 -10.36 2.01
C GLY A 52 11.89 -9.12 1.54
N GLU A 53 12.63 -8.04 1.24
CA GLU A 53 12.04 -6.75 0.85
C GLU A 53 11.13 -6.85 -0.39
N GLY A 54 11.61 -7.51 -1.45
CA GLY A 54 10.86 -7.68 -2.70
C GLY A 54 9.58 -8.50 -2.55
N PRO A 55 9.64 -9.72 -1.99
CA PRO A 55 8.46 -10.55 -1.78
C PRO A 55 7.43 -9.91 -0.84
N ALA A 56 7.87 -9.31 0.27
CA ALA A 56 6.97 -8.62 1.20
C ALA A 56 6.23 -7.47 0.50
N LEU A 57 6.96 -6.67 -0.29
CA LEU A 57 6.39 -5.56 -1.04
C LEU A 57 5.45 -6.02 -2.17
N SER A 58 5.78 -7.11 -2.86
CA SER A 58 4.89 -7.68 -3.89
C SER A 58 3.58 -8.19 -3.32
N ALA A 59 3.61 -8.86 -2.16
CA ALA A 59 2.41 -9.34 -1.48
C ALA A 59 1.53 -8.17 -1.00
N ALA A 60 2.19 -7.17 -0.40
CA ALA A 60 1.57 -5.92 0.02
C ALA A 60 0.87 -5.17 -1.14
N LEU A 61 1.53 -5.04 -2.29
CA LEU A 61 0.95 -4.42 -3.48
C LEU A 61 -0.25 -5.21 -4.03
N ALA A 62 -0.17 -6.55 -4.04
CA ALA A 62 -1.28 -7.40 -4.46
C ALA A 62 -2.51 -7.24 -3.55
N GLN A 63 -2.30 -7.18 -2.24
CA GLN A 63 -3.37 -6.95 -1.26
C GLN A 63 -3.98 -5.55 -1.41
N LEU A 64 -3.16 -4.52 -1.57
CA LEU A 64 -3.62 -3.14 -1.77
C LEU A 64 -4.42 -3.01 -3.07
N LYS A 65 -3.98 -3.68 -4.15
CA LYS A 65 -4.70 -3.73 -5.42
C LYS A 65 -6.05 -4.42 -5.27
N GLN A 66 -6.09 -5.55 -4.56
CA GLN A 66 -7.33 -6.29 -4.32
C GLN A 66 -8.34 -5.43 -3.53
N ALA A 67 -7.89 -4.72 -2.50
CA ALA A 67 -8.74 -3.79 -1.76
C ALA A 67 -9.25 -2.65 -2.65
N ALA A 68 -8.37 -2.08 -3.48
CA ALA A 68 -8.76 -1.03 -4.42
C ALA A 68 -9.81 -1.50 -5.44
N ALA A 69 -9.70 -2.75 -5.91
CA ALA A 69 -10.68 -3.36 -6.81
C ALA A 69 -12.03 -3.64 -6.14
N GLN A 70 -12.05 -3.94 -4.84
CA GLN A 70 -13.28 -4.16 -4.07
C GLN A 70 -13.94 -2.86 -3.60
N GLY A 71 -13.19 -1.76 -3.62
CA GLY A 71 -13.62 -0.43 -3.20
C GLY A 71 -12.86 0.03 -1.98
N LEU A 72 -12.20 1.19 -2.10
CA LEU A 72 -11.48 1.80 -0.99
C LEU A 72 -12.45 2.34 0.08
N PRO A 73 -12.10 2.27 1.38
CA PRO A 73 -12.93 2.81 2.45
C PRO A 73 -12.93 4.34 2.44
N GLU A 74 -13.95 4.92 3.08
CA GLU A 74 -14.05 6.37 3.23
C GLU A 74 -12.95 6.87 4.19
N ALA A 75 -12.49 8.11 3.95
CA ALA A 75 -11.60 8.77 4.90
C ALA A 75 -12.31 8.92 6.25
N HIS A 76 -11.54 8.79 7.32
CA HIS A 76 -11.98 9.14 8.66
C HIS A 76 -12.32 10.65 8.74
N PRO A 77 -13.11 11.08 9.74
CA PRO A 77 -13.51 12.48 9.89
C PRO A 77 -12.34 13.47 10.04
N ASP A 78 -11.18 12.98 10.46
CA ASP A 78 -9.93 13.74 10.58
C ASP A 78 -9.11 13.79 9.27
N GLY A 79 -9.61 13.17 8.19
CA GLY A 79 -8.96 13.08 6.90
C GLY A 79 -7.91 11.98 6.80
N SER A 80 -7.75 11.15 7.83
CA SER A 80 -6.88 9.97 7.77
C SER A 80 -7.55 8.82 7.03
N PHE A 81 -6.75 7.88 6.51
CA PHE A 81 -7.24 6.66 5.89
C PHE A 81 -7.00 5.48 6.82
N GLU A 82 -7.85 4.46 6.69
CA GLU A 82 -7.63 3.19 7.36
C GLU A 82 -6.25 2.63 6.99
N ARG A 83 -5.53 2.07 7.97
CA ARG A 83 -4.21 1.49 7.77
C ARG A 83 -4.19 0.01 8.13
N LEU A 84 -3.87 -0.82 7.13
CA LEU A 84 -3.56 -2.23 7.33
C LEU A 84 -2.07 -2.39 7.61
N VAL A 85 -1.74 -3.30 8.54
CA VAL A 85 -0.34 -3.61 8.88
C VAL A 85 -0.03 -5.01 8.37
N PHE A 86 0.91 -5.11 7.44
CA PHE A 86 1.44 -6.35 6.92
C PHE A 86 2.63 -6.78 7.80
N ILE A 87 2.37 -7.77 8.64
CA ILE A 87 3.33 -8.40 9.56
C ILE A 87 3.79 -9.71 8.92
N GLY A 88 5.07 -10.06 9.09
CA GLY A 88 5.52 -11.41 8.76
C GLY A 88 4.95 -12.37 9.79
N ASP A 89 4.13 -13.32 9.33
CA ASP A 89 3.52 -14.36 10.18
C ASP A 89 4.58 -15.19 10.92
#